data_AF-A0A9E2Y5C2-F1
#
_entry.id   AF-A0A9E2Y5C2-F1
#
_cell.length_a   1.000
_cell.length_b   1.000
_cell.length_c   1.000
_cell.angle_alpha   90.00
_cell.angle_beta   90.00
_cell.angle_gamma   90.00
#
_symmetry.space_group_name_H-M   'P 1'
#
loop_
_entity.id
_entity.type
_entity.pdbx_description
1 polymer ?
#
loop_
_entity_poly.entity_id
_entity_poly.type
_entity_poly.pdbx_seq_one_letter_code
_entity_poly.pdbx_strand_id
1 'polypeptide(L)'
;MDNQGDVFVGQFHRITNDFQICVAKANSTSGSLYIDRAVGTDVAIDGGGTMYVGDFQAAPPSQISVYPPGATAPSRSIVGGEALSVTPNGTLYAGYLDANEFDEYAPGATSPTNSFKYAGNYGAIGSAVTP
;
A
#
# COMPACT_ATOMS: atom_id res chain seq x y z
N MET A 1 -6.54 -5.29 5.84
CA MET A 1 -7.05 -5.49 7.22
C MET A 1 -5.85 -5.64 8.12
N ASP A 2 -5.80 -4.99 9.27
CA ASP A 2 -4.68 -5.15 10.21
C ASP A 2 -4.87 -6.37 11.14
N ASN A 3 -3.92 -6.59 12.04
CA ASN A 3 -3.97 -7.69 13.02
C ASN A 3 -5.01 -7.48 14.14
N GLN A 4 -5.67 -6.32 14.20
CA GLN A 4 -6.76 -5.99 15.12
C GLN A 4 -8.14 -6.16 14.46
N GLY A 5 -8.16 -6.48 13.16
CA GLY A 5 -9.40 -6.67 12.38
C GLY A 5 -9.92 -5.38 11.76
N ASP A 6 -9.15 -4.29 11.79
CA ASP A 6 -9.55 -3.01 11.18
C ASP A 6 -9.36 -3.09 9.66
N VAL A 7 -10.35 -2.61 8.90
CA VAL A 7 -10.33 -2.53 7.44
C VAL A 7 -9.96 -1.12 7.01
N PHE A 8 -8.94 -1.03 6.16
CA PHE A 8 -8.47 0.24 5.60
C PHE A 8 -9.01 0.32 4.17
N VAL A 9 -9.68 1.42 3.85
CA VAL A 9 -10.31 1.65 2.55
C VAL A 9 -9.73 2.91 1.95
N GLY A 10 -9.03 2.76 0.82
CA GLY A 10 -8.69 3.90 -0.02
C GLY A 10 -9.96 4.46 -0.68
N GLN A 11 -10.18 5.76 -0.56
CA GLN A 11 -11.30 6.49 -1.14
C GLN A 11 -10.78 7.67 -1.92
N PHE A 12 -11.19 7.78 -3.19
CA PHE A 12 -11.00 9.00 -3.97
C PHE A 12 -12.15 9.99 -3.69
N HIS A 13 -11.84 11.09 -3.02
CA HIS A 13 -12.79 12.15 -2.71
C HIS A 13 -12.92 13.11 -3.90
N ARG A 14 -13.89 12.85 -4.78
CA ARG A 14 -14.10 13.55 -6.06
C ARG A 14 -14.30 15.06 -5.95
N ILE A 15 -14.81 15.55 -4.81
CA ILE A 15 -15.09 16.99 -4.61
C ILE A 15 -13.80 17.76 -4.35
N THR A 16 -12.95 17.24 -3.46
CA THR A 16 -11.67 17.86 -3.10
C THR A 16 -10.53 17.42 -4.01
N ASN A 17 -10.79 16.45 -4.90
CA ASN A 17 -9.82 15.85 -5.80
C ASN A 17 -8.61 15.29 -5.02
N ASP A 18 -8.89 14.63 -3.90
CA ASP A 18 -7.88 14.10 -2.99
C ASP A 18 -8.23 12.65 -2.61
N PHE A 19 -7.22 11.86 -2.23
CA PHE A 19 -7.40 10.49 -1.78
C PHE A 19 -7.33 10.42 -0.26
N GLN A 20 -8.22 9.64 0.33
CA GLN A 20 -8.40 9.50 1.78
C GLN A 20 -8.36 8.01 2.15
N ILE A 21 -7.76 7.67 3.28
CA ILE A 21 -7.79 6.29 3.80
C ILE A 21 -8.75 6.23 4.98
N CYS A 22 -9.92 5.65 4.79
CA CYS A 22 -10.90 5.46 5.85
C CYS A 22 -10.59 4.17 6.63
N VAL A 23 -10.69 4.21 7.97
CA VAL A 23 -10.49 3.02 8.81
C VAL A 23 -11.84 2.58 9.38
N ALA A 24 -12.32 1.44 8.91
CA ALA A 24 -13.47 0.77 9.48
C ALA A 24 -12.98 -0.19 10.56
N LYS A 25 -13.13 0.20 11.83
CA LYS A 25 -12.76 -0.68 12.94
C LYS A 25 -13.71 -1.86 13.06
N ALA A 26 -13.20 -3.00 13.50
CA ALA A 26 -14.04 -4.14 13.82
C ALA A 26 -15.14 -3.70 14.82
N ASN A 27 -16.40 -3.93 14.46
CA ASN A 27 -17.60 -3.57 15.24
C ASN A 27 -17.82 -2.05 15.48
N SER A 28 -17.26 -1.17 14.64
CA SER A 28 -17.49 0.28 14.70
C SER A 28 -18.08 0.83 13.40
N THR A 29 -18.98 1.80 13.50
CA THR A 29 -19.40 2.65 12.38
C THR A 29 -18.30 3.68 12.10
N SER A 30 -17.26 3.26 11.37
CA SER A 30 -16.31 4.07 10.58
C SER A 30 -15.67 5.29 11.27
N GLY A 31 -14.36 5.21 11.53
CA GLY A 31 -13.53 6.39 11.83
C GLY A 31 -12.75 6.81 10.58
N SER A 32 -13.00 7.99 10.04
CA SER A 32 -12.17 8.52 8.95
C SER A 32 -10.79 8.90 9.51
N LEU A 33 -9.74 8.18 9.11
CA LEU A 33 -8.37 8.62 9.31
C LEU A 33 -8.01 9.55 8.15
N TYR A 34 -7.98 10.86 8.39
CA TYR A 34 -7.53 11.79 7.37
C TYR A 34 -6.02 11.66 7.20
N ILE A 35 -5.59 11.00 6.12
CA ILE A 35 -4.21 11.03 5.67
C ILE A 35 -4.18 12.04 4.52
N ASP A 36 -3.67 13.23 4.82
CA ASP A 36 -3.56 14.34 3.88
C ASP A 36 -2.68 13.92 2.69
N ARG A 37 -3.22 14.04 1.47
CA ARG A 37 -2.51 13.78 0.21
C ARG A 37 -2.06 12.33 0.00
N ALA A 38 -2.79 11.35 0.54
CA ALA A 38 -2.52 9.95 0.28
C ALA A 38 -2.92 9.56 -1.16
N VAL A 39 -2.18 9.98 -2.19
CA VAL A 39 -2.49 9.82 -3.64
C VAL A 39 -2.59 8.37 -4.16
N GLY A 40 -2.70 7.40 -3.27
CA GLY A 40 -2.57 6.00 -3.61
C GLY A 40 -3.83 5.28 -4.06
N THR A 41 -3.64 4.37 -5.02
CA THR A 41 -4.67 3.44 -5.50
C THR A 41 -4.78 2.18 -4.64
N ASP A 42 -3.75 1.88 -3.85
CA ASP A 42 -3.70 0.72 -2.99
C ASP A 42 -3.04 1.02 -1.63
N VAL A 43 -3.35 0.20 -0.62
CA VAL A 43 -2.83 0.30 0.73
C VAL A 43 -2.57 -1.09 1.34
N ALA A 44 -1.41 -1.25 1.97
CA ALA A 44 -1.02 -2.47 2.68
C ALA A 44 -0.48 -2.14 4.08
N ILE A 45 -0.67 -3.04 5.05
CA ILE A 45 -0.22 -2.86 6.45
C ILE A 45 0.47 -4.12 6.93
N ASP A 46 1.68 -3.97 7.49
CA ASP A 46 2.45 -5.09 8.04
C ASP A 46 2.00 -5.46 9.47
N GLY A 47 2.59 -6.53 10.03
CA GLY A 47 2.26 -6.97 11.39
C GLY A 47 2.70 -6.00 12.49
N GLY A 48 3.57 -5.04 12.17
CA GLY A 48 4.01 -3.96 13.06
C GLY A 48 3.11 -2.73 13.02
N GLY A 49 2.14 -2.68 12.09
CA GLY A 49 1.26 -1.53 11.89
C GLY A 49 1.85 -0.45 10.97
N THR A 50 2.95 -0.73 10.27
CA THR A 50 3.47 0.17 9.23
C THR A 50 2.54 0.13 8.04
N MET A 51 2.08 1.29 7.59
CA MET A 51 1.20 1.42 6.42
C MET A 51 1.99 1.85 5.19
N TYR A 52 1.71 1.22 4.07
CA TYR A 52 2.29 1.46 2.76
C TYR A 52 1.18 1.93 1.82
N VAL A 53 1.39 3.04 1.14
CA VAL A 53 0.39 3.65 0.23
C VAL A 53 1.02 3.81 -1.14
N GLY A 54 0.47 3.13 -2.14
CA GLY A 54 1.01 3.11 -3.51
C GLY A 54 0.39 4.21 -4.36
N ASP A 55 1.14 5.28 -4.62
CA ASP A 55 0.77 6.43 -5.46
C ASP A 55 0.78 6.04 -6.94
N PHE A 56 -0.41 6.07 -7.57
CA PHE A 56 -0.52 5.88 -9.01
C PHE A 56 -0.25 7.19 -9.74
N GLN A 57 0.90 7.26 -10.40
CA GLN A 57 1.23 8.37 -11.26
C GLN A 57 0.94 8.00 -12.72
N ALA A 58 0.28 8.91 -13.44
CA ALA A 58 0.00 8.74 -14.88
C ALA A 58 1.27 8.65 -15.74
N ALA A 59 2.43 9.04 -15.19
CA ALA A 59 3.74 8.82 -15.77
C ALA A 59 4.70 8.25 -14.70
N PRO A 60 5.41 7.15 -14.97
CA PRO A 60 6.35 6.56 -14.03
C PRO A 60 7.53 7.49 -13.70
N PRO A 61 8.22 7.30 -12.56
CA PRO A 61 8.03 6.18 -11.63
C PRO A 61 6.92 6.42 -10.59
N SER A 62 6.12 5.39 -10.37
CA SER A 62 5.21 5.33 -9.23
C SER A 62 5.98 5.27 -7.91
N GLN A 63 5.33 5.72 -6.85
CA GLN A 63 5.96 5.84 -5.53
C GLN A 63 5.12 5.17 -4.45
N ILE A 64 5.80 4.66 -3.43
CA ILE A 64 5.19 4.04 -2.27
C ILE A 64 5.55 4.88 -1.05
N SER A 65 4.55 5.52 -0.47
CA SER A 65 4.70 6.29 0.77
C SER A 65 4.60 5.37 1.98
N VAL A 66 5.56 5.45 2.90
CA VAL A 66 5.63 4.60 4.09
C VAL A 66 5.33 5.41 5.33
N TYR A 67 4.30 5.00 6.07
CA TYR A 67 3.82 5.63 7.30
C TYR A 67 4.08 4.70 8.48
N PRO A 68 4.92 5.09 9.45
CA PRO A 68 5.05 4.36 10.70
C PRO A 68 3.71 4.28 11.44
N PRO A 69 3.56 3.34 12.41
CA PRO A 69 2.34 3.21 13.20
C PRO A 69 1.91 4.55 13.83
N GLY A 70 0.67 4.96 13.53
CA GLY A 70 0.08 6.22 14.04
C GLY A 70 0.60 7.51 13.39
N ALA A 71 1.49 7.43 12.40
CA ALA A 71 1.99 8.60 11.68
C ALA A 71 0.96 9.12 10.66
N THR A 72 0.85 10.45 10.55
CA THR A 72 0.03 11.13 9.55
C THR A 72 0.83 11.68 8.37
N ALA A 73 2.16 11.59 8.44
CA ALA A 73 3.09 11.96 7.37
C ALA A 73 4.03 10.79 7.05
N PRO A 74 4.43 10.60 5.79
CA PRO A 74 5.32 9.50 5.43
C PRO A 74 6.72 9.74 6.01
N SER A 75 7.32 8.68 6.55
CA SER A 75 8.72 8.73 7.01
C SER A 75 9.73 8.53 5.88
N ARG A 76 9.30 7.88 4.79
CA ARG A 76 10.10 7.71 3.56
C ARG A 76 9.21 7.42 2.35
N SER A 77 9.81 7.52 1.18
CA SER A 77 9.24 7.07 -0.10
C SER A 77 10.12 5.99 -0.72
N ILE A 78 9.51 5.04 -1.41
CA ILE A 78 10.17 3.98 -2.18
C ILE A 78 9.72 4.13 -3.63
N VAL A 79 10.66 4.00 -4.58
CA VAL A 79 10.32 3.88 -6.00
C VAL A 79 9.86 2.45 -6.25
N GLY A 80 8.61 2.28 -6.71
CA GLY A 80 7.98 0.97 -6.83
C GLY A 80 6.62 1.01 -7.51
N GLY A 81 6.04 -0.17 -7.72
CA GLY A 81 4.71 -0.33 -8.32
C GLY A 81 3.56 0.13 -7.43
N GLU A 82 2.35 0.18 -7.99
CA GLU A 82 1.16 0.72 -7.34
C GLU A 82 0.33 -0.34 -6.62
N ALA A 83 0.35 -1.58 -7.10
CA ALA A 83 -0.36 -2.69 -6.48
C ALA A 83 0.47 -3.25 -5.33
N LEU A 84 -0.05 -3.22 -4.10
CA LEU A 84 0.73 -3.50 -2.90
C LEU A 84 0.24 -4.74 -2.17
N SER A 85 1.19 -5.53 -1.69
CA SER A 85 0.94 -6.51 -0.64
C SER A 85 2.11 -6.53 0.32
N VAL A 86 1.83 -6.64 1.61
CA VAL A 86 2.87 -6.74 2.62
C VAL A 86 2.58 -7.92 3.53
N THR A 87 3.64 -8.62 3.89
CA THR A 87 3.60 -9.74 4.81
C THR A 87 3.70 -9.26 6.27
N PRO A 88 3.29 -10.06 7.26
CA PRO A 88 3.35 -9.66 8.66
C PRO A 88 4.75 -9.29 9.17
N ASN A 89 5.81 -9.83 8.58
CA ASN A 89 7.20 -9.51 8.94
C ASN A 89 7.75 -8.25 8.23
N GLY A 90 6.94 -7.58 7.40
CA GLY A 90 7.29 -6.34 6.72
C GLY A 90 7.90 -6.50 5.31
N THR A 91 7.98 -7.71 4.75
CA THR A 91 8.36 -7.88 3.34
C THR A 91 7.23 -7.35 2.47
N LEU A 92 7.55 -6.36 1.64
CA LEU A 92 6.64 -5.67 0.73
C LEU A 92 6.80 -6.22 -0.69
N TYR A 93 5.68 -6.44 -1.36
CA TYR A 93 5.60 -6.75 -2.78
C TYR A 93 4.87 -5.60 -3.48
N ALA A 94 5.45 -5.07 -4.54
CA ALA A 94 4.88 -3.99 -5.33
C ALA A 94 4.80 -4.38 -6.81
N GLY A 95 3.59 -4.41 -7.35
CA GLY A 95 3.30 -4.75 -8.75
C GLY A 95 3.13 -3.51 -9.60
N TYR A 96 3.71 -3.55 -10.79
CA TYR A 96 3.55 -2.51 -11.80
C TYR A 96 2.43 -2.93 -12.76
N LEU A 97 1.32 -2.20 -12.71
CA LEU A 97 0.13 -2.56 -13.50
C LEU A 97 0.40 -2.55 -15.02
N ASP A 98 1.32 -1.70 -15.47
CA ASP A 98 1.67 -1.56 -16.88
C ASP A 98 2.94 -2.32 -17.32
N ALA A 99 3.68 -2.93 -16.38
CA ALA A 99 5.00 -3.50 -16.68
C ALA A 99 5.11 -5.03 -16.59
N ASN A 100 4.02 -5.75 -16.30
CA ASN A 100 4.03 -7.23 -16.13
C ASN A 100 5.12 -7.73 -15.15
N GLU A 101 5.48 -6.88 -14.20
CA GLU A 101 6.60 -7.04 -13.29
C GLU A 101 6.13 -6.72 -11.87
N PHE A 102 6.74 -7.36 -10.88
CA PHE A 102 6.60 -7.00 -9.49
C PHE A 102 7.94 -7.13 -8.77
N ASP A 103 8.14 -6.25 -7.80
CA ASP A 103 9.34 -6.18 -6.97
C ASP A 103 9.03 -6.62 -5.55
N GLU A 104 9.99 -7.34 -4.95
CA GLU A 104 10.01 -7.65 -3.52
C GLU A 104 11.02 -6.74 -2.82
N TYR A 105 10.63 -6.16 -1.69
CA TYR A 105 11.47 -5.32 -0.85
C TYR A 105 11.53 -5.93 0.55
N ALA A 106 12.75 -6.21 1.02
CA ALA A 106 12.98 -6.56 2.41
C ALA A 106 12.49 -5.45 3.36
N PRO A 107 12.14 -5.77 4.62
CA PRO A 107 11.71 -4.77 5.60
C PRO A 107 12.75 -3.65 5.71
N GLY A 108 12.32 -2.41 5.49
CA GLY A 108 13.22 -1.26 5.57
C GLY A 108 13.90 -0.85 4.26
N ALA A 109 13.87 -1.69 3.23
CA ALA A 109 14.59 -1.43 1.97
C ALA A 109 13.96 -0.28 1.16
N THR A 110 14.80 0.40 0.37
CA THR A 110 14.40 1.43 -0.61
C THR A 110 14.65 1.00 -2.05
N SER A 111 15.10 -0.24 -2.25
CA SER A 111 15.33 -0.84 -3.57
C SER A 111 14.94 -2.31 -3.54
N PRO A 112 14.54 -2.89 -4.69
CA PRO A 112 14.12 -4.29 -4.76
C PRO A 112 15.24 -5.23 -4.29
N THR A 113 14.86 -6.21 -3.48
CA THR A 113 15.69 -7.38 -3.18
C THR A 113 15.56 -8.41 -4.28
N ASN A 114 14.36 -8.54 -4.87
CA ASN A 114 14.09 -9.38 -6.03
C ASN A 114 13.13 -8.67 -6.99
N SER A 115 13.26 -8.95 -8.29
CA SER A 115 12.35 -8.49 -9.33
C SER A 115 11.86 -9.69 -10.13
N PHE A 116 10.57 -9.77 -10.35
CA PHE A 116 9.91 -10.91 -10.97
C PHE A 116 9.09 -10.46 -12.17
N LYS A 117 9.28 -11.14 -13.30
CA LYS A 117 8.47 -10.95 -14.50
C LYS A 117 7.50 -12.09 -14.64
N TYR A 118 6.28 -11.81 -15.07
CA TYR A 118 5.38 -12.86 -15.51
C TYR A 118 4.62 -12.48 -16.79
N ALA A 119 4.27 -13.49 -17.56
CA ALA A 119 3.67 -13.32 -18.88
C ALA A 119 2.15 -13.18 -18.75
N GLY A 120 1.68 -12.00 -18.34
CA GLY A 120 0.25 -11.66 -18.33
C GLY A 120 -0.08 -10.46 -17.45
N ASN A 121 -1.26 -9.86 -17.68
CA ASN A 121 -1.77 -8.75 -16.89
C ASN A 121 -2.30 -9.26 -15.54
N TYR A 122 -1.93 -8.61 -14.45
CA TYR A 122 -2.56 -8.83 -13.15
C TYR A 122 -3.36 -7.58 -12.76
N GLY A 123 -4.53 -7.80 -12.16
CA GLY A 123 -5.36 -6.70 -11.66
C GLY A 123 -5.14 -6.37 -10.18
N ALA A 124 -4.50 -7.25 -9.41
CA ALA A 124 -4.25 -7.07 -7.98
C ALA A 124 -3.15 -8.02 -7.50
N ILE A 125 -2.46 -7.64 -6.42
CA ILE A 125 -1.59 -8.52 -5.63
C ILE A 125 -2.27 -8.77 -4.28
N GLY A 126 -2.36 -10.03 -3.87
CA GLY A 126 -2.90 -10.42 -2.58
C GLY A 126 -1.88 -11.20 -1.77
N SER A 127 -1.83 -10.99 -0.46
CA SER A 127 -1.11 -11.88 0.44
C SER A 127 -2.03 -13.03 0.83
N ALA A 128 -1.59 -14.26 0.56
CA ALA A 128 -2.19 -15.44 1.15
C ALA A 128 -1.44 -15.75 2.45
N VAL A 129 -2.12 -15.64 3.58
CA VAL A 129 -1.60 -16.15 4.85
C VAL A 129 -1.96 -17.63 4.90
N THR A 130 -0.97 -18.52 4.79
CA THR A 130 -1.16 -19.93 5.15
C THR A 130 -1.19 -20.04 6.68
N PRO A 131 -2.19 -20.73 7.26
CA PRO A 131 -2.39 -20.84 8.70
C PRO A 131 -1.25 -21.56 9.44
#